data_AF-A0A6I8SXJ1-F1
#
_entry.id   AF-A0A6I8SXJ1-F1
#
_cell.length_a   1.000
_cell.length_b   1.000
_cell.length_c   1.000
_cell.angle_alpha   90.00
_cell.angle_beta   90.00
_cell.angle_gamma   90.00
#
_symmetry.space_group_name_H-M   'P 1'
#
loop_
_entity.id
_entity.type
_entity.pdbx_description
1 polymer ?
#
loop_
_entity_poly.entity_id
_entity_poly.type
_entity_poly.pdbx_seq_one_letter_code
_entity_poly.pdbx_strand_id
1 'polypeptide(L)'
;MDSDKGLSVPQYSVNLLPPLGAVVGCLLHIAVFVIAVLYRGEDATKKTDSNQQDGQKNGPAQSDQTAPRPLPINPERLKDFVEEEYLNGDLTTWEKKVGNPDEQLKEAIESTTPKIIKNSVRPKNEFLRFEDISAAAFKIQSGIQKTPCMFSRISKQYGVELYLKKEYLQYTGSVKERGVLYLLTSLPQDQQRKGVIVATDSNFALAVAFHASELQIPVFVIMSAGTSLGRVRMCRDYGAMVILFGPTARDAQSHARRLAQENGYLYIEEEDSAGYLAGLGTVGLEIYEQVPNLDAVIFPAGGHCGLLAGSAAALKHLNPKITVIGVESEKFPIVQQSLKSGHCSTEYDCITHPLYGELGGPSFGANTLKLTKKLIDKMISVREEDVLLSMLRLLECERVTADAEGAMGLAALVADKLPELKGKRVAVVVCSGNLPLPLFRHCIDKALVLDHRVCKFSVVLSDFPGEVTKLLEILGREEVRVLDIQKENIFLNTALFTIEVTCLVETRDRTHTMQLKDMLTEKYSSLKWNDQ
;
A
#
# COMPACT_ATOMS: atom_id res chain seq x y z
N MET A 1 -74.56 -6.35 27.33
CA MET A 1 -75.19 -6.57 26.02
C MET A 1 -74.12 -6.47 24.94
N ASP A 2 -73.45 -7.52 24.49
CA ASP A 2 -73.28 -8.89 24.93
C ASP A 2 -72.04 -9.39 24.17
N SER A 3 -71.27 -10.23 24.86
CA SER A 3 -70.48 -11.38 24.39
C SER A 3 -70.61 -11.77 22.91
N ASP A 4 -69.59 -12.27 22.21
CA ASP A 4 -68.88 -13.48 22.61
C ASP A 4 -67.63 -13.81 21.78
N LYS A 5 -66.78 -14.65 22.37
CA LYS A 5 -65.49 -15.16 21.88
C LYS A 5 -65.63 -16.15 20.72
N GLY A 6 -64.59 -16.22 19.88
CA GLY A 6 -64.39 -17.31 18.93
C GLY A 6 -62.90 -17.52 18.61
N LEU A 7 -62.24 -18.36 19.41
CA LEU A 7 -60.91 -18.93 19.12
C LEU A 7 -60.94 -19.74 17.81
N SER A 8 -59.93 -19.57 16.95
CA SER A 8 -59.59 -20.57 15.93
C SER A 8 -58.11 -20.94 16.02
N VAL A 9 -57.88 -22.18 16.46
CA VAL A 9 -56.60 -22.90 16.55
C VAL A 9 -56.05 -23.18 15.13
N PRO A 10 -54.74 -23.07 14.87
CA PRO A 10 -54.18 -23.49 13.60
C PRO A 10 -54.03 -25.03 13.54
N GLN A 11 -54.65 -25.66 12.54
CA GLN A 11 -54.43 -27.07 12.21
C GLN A 11 -53.04 -27.26 11.58
N TYR A 12 -52.13 -27.92 12.30
CA TYR A 12 -50.93 -28.52 11.70
C TYR A 12 -51.33 -29.77 10.92
N SER A 13 -51.23 -29.72 9.60
CA SER A 13 -51.20 -30.91 8.75
C SER A 13 -49.74 -31.27 8.47
N VAL A 14 -49.33 -32.42 9.01
CA VAL A 14 -48.02 -33.04 8.79
C VAL A 14 -48.04 -33.70 7.42
N ASN A 15 -47.44 -33.07 6.41
CA ASN A 15 -47.08 -33.73 5.16
C ASN A 15 -45.67 -34.30 5.28
N LEU A 16 -45.58 -35.58 5.63
CA LEU A 16 -44.35 -36.34 5.83
C LEU A 16 -43.83 -36.95 4.51
N LEU A 17 -43.80 -36.19 3.42
CA LEU A 17 -43.12 -36.60 2.19
C LEU A 17 -42.37 -35.39 1.59
N PRO A 18 -41.08 -35.51 1.28
CA PRO A 18 -40.33 -34.45 0.63
C PRO A 18 -40.96 -34.15 -0.76
N PRO A 19 -41.01 -32.87 -1.18
CA PRO A 19 -41.51 -32.52 -2.51
C PRO A 19 -40.71 -33.31 -3.55
N LEU A 20 -41.39 -33.85 -4.57
CA LEU A 20 -40.79 -34.63 -5.66
C LEU A 20 -39.51 -33.98 -6.24
N GLY A 21 -39.44 -32.65 -6.25
CA GLY A 21 -38.24 -31.90 -6.66
C GLY A 21 -36.99 -32.13 -5.80
N ALA A 22 -37.13 -32.36 -4.49
CA ALA A 22 -36.01 -32.68 -3.60
C ALA A 22 -35.49 -34.11 -3.84
N VAL A 23 -36.39 -35.06 -4.12
CA VAL A 23 -36.01 -36.44 -4.47
C VAL A 23 -35.31 -36.48 -5.82
N VAL A 24 -35.82 -35.73 -6.81
CA VAL A 24 -35.19 -35.60 -8.13
C VAL A 24 -33.82 -34.91 -8.01
N GLY A 25 -33.70 -33.86 -7.20
CA GLY A 25 -32.43 -33.18 -6.95
C GLY A 25 -31.38 -34.10 -6.30
N CYS A 26 -31.76 -34.87 -5.30
CA CYS A 26 -30.86 -35.85 -4.68
C CYS A 26 -30.43 -36.95 -5.66
N LEU A 27 -31.35 -37.48 -6.48
CA LEU A 27 -31.02 -38.50 -7.49
C LEU A 27 -30.08 -37.93 -8.57
N LEU A 28 -30.25 -36.67 -8.96
CA LEU A 28 -29.38 -36.02 -9.94
C LEU A 28 -27.97 -35.79 -9.37
N HIS A 29 -27.86 -35.40 -8.10
CA HIS A 29 -26.57 -35.27 -7.41
C HIS A 29 -25.85 -36.62 -7.25
N ILE A 30 -26.59 -37.69 -6.93
CA ILE A 30 -26.03 -39.04 -6.85
C ILE A 30 -25.56 -39.52 -8.23
N ALA A 31 -26.33 -39.25 -9.29
CA ALA A 31 -25.93 -39.59 -10.66
C ALA A 31 -24.65 -38.86 -11.09
N VAL A 32 -24.55 -37.55 -10.82
CA VAL A 32 -23.33 -36.76 -11.11
C VAL A 32 -22.14 -37.27 -10.30
N PHE A 33 -22.34 -37.63 -9.04
CA PHE A 33 -21.28 -38.20 -8.20
C PHE A 33 -20.80 -39.57 -8.70
N VAL A 34 -21.72 -40.46 -9.10
CA VAL A 34 -21.37 -41.78 -9.67
C VAL A 34 -20.62 -41.62 -10.99
N ILE A 35 -21.05 -40.69 -11.86
CA ILE A 35 -20.33 -40.38 -13.11
C ILE A 35 -18.93 -39.85 -12.82
N ALA A 36 -18.78 -38.95 -11.84
CA ALA A 36 -17.47 -38.40 -11.45
C ALA A 36 -16.55 -39.48 -10.86
N VAL A 37 -17.09 -40.44 -10.10
CA VAL A 37 -16.31 -41.56 -9.54
C VAL A 37 -15.92 -42.56 -10.63
N LEU A 38 -16.81 -42.86 -11.58
CA LEU A 38 -16.51 -43.74 -12.71
C LEU A 38 -15.45 -43.13 -13.64
N TYR A 39 -15.55 -41.82 -13.93
CA TYR A 39 -14.53 -41.12 -14.72
C TYR A 39 -13.17 -41.02 -14.01
N ARG A 40 -13.14 -41.03 -12.68
CA ARG A 40 -11.89 -41.03 -11.91
C ARG A 40 -11.24 -42.41 -11.80
N GLY A 41 -11.97 -43.49 -12.13
CA GLY A 41 -11.51 -44.87 -12.07
C GLY A 41 -10.79 -45.37 -13.33
N GLU A 42 -11.00 -44.75 -14.49
CA GLU A 42 -10.40 -45.21 -15.76
C GLU A 42 -8.97 -44.69 -16.01
N ASP A 43 -8.55 -43.59 -15.35
CA ASP A 43 -7.19 -43.04 -15.52
C ASP A 43 -6.12 -43.72 -14.65
N ALA A 44 -6.50 -44.56 -13.69
CA ALA A 44 -5.57 -45.19 -12.73
C ALA A 44 -5.07 -46.59 -13.14
N THR A 45 -5.50 -47.14 -14.27
CA THR A 45 -5.16 -48.52 -14.68
C THR A 45 -4.69 -48.64 -16.13
N LYS A 46 -3.66 -47.87 -16.53
CA LYS A 46 -2.84 -48.15 -17.72
C LYS A 46 -1.63 -47.21 -17.77
N LYS A 47 -0.50 -47.61 -17.15
CA LYS A 47 0.88 -47.26 -17.57
C LYS A 47 1.90 -47.87 -16.61
N THR A 48 2.11 -49.17 -16.76
CA THR A 48 3.36 -49.85 -16.47
C THR A 48 3.59 -50.80 -17.65
N ASP A 49 4.51 -50.41 -18.54
CA ASP A 49 5.45 -51.26 -19.26
C ASP A 49 5.84 -50.70 -20.65
N SER A 50 7.17 -50.63 -20.83
CA SER A 50 7.95 -50.73 -22.07
C SER A 50 8.19 -49.51 -23.00
N ASN A 51 9.49 -49.17 -23.05
CA ASN A 51 10.39 -48.94 -24.19
C ASN A 51 10.23 -47.78 -25.22
N GLN A 52 11.27 -46.93 -25.19
CA GLN A 52 12.19 -46.53 -26.29
C GLN A 52 11.68 -46.12 -27.68
N GLN A 53 12.22 -44.95 -28.09
CA GLN A 53 12.63 -44.46 -29.42
C GLN A 53 11.71 -43.52 -30.24
N ASP A 54 12.35 -42.37 -30.55
CA ASP A 54 12.28 -41.48 -31.73
C ASP A 54 11.03 -40.66 -32.10
N GLY A 55 11.25 -39.34 -32.27
CA GLY A 55 10.87 -38.64 -33.51
C GLY A 55 9.76 -37.58 -33.50
N GLN A 56 10.17 -36.31 -33.34
CA GLN A 56 9.64 -35.07 -33.99
C GLN A 56 8.25 -34.44 -33.68
N LYS A 57 8.34 -33.11 -33.43
CA LYS A 57 7.48 -31.95 -33.84
C LYS A 57 6.22 -31.55 -33.03
N ASN A 58 6.36 -30.37 -32.41
CA ASN A 58 5.46 -29.18 -32.34
C ASN A 58 3.95 -29.32 -32.05
N GLY A 59 3.55 -28.83 -30.86
CA GLY A 59 2.17 -28.46 -30.47
C GLY A 59 2.08 -28.19 -28.96
N PRO A 60 1.28 -27.23 -28.47
CA PRO A 60 1.59 -26.47 -27.24
C PRO A 60 1.27 -27.26 -25.96
N ALA A 61 2.25 -27.35 -25.06
CA ALA A 61 2.09 -27.99 -23.75
C ALA A 61 1.65 -26.97 -22.70
N GLN A 62 0.50 -27.24 -22.09
CA GLN A 62 0.04 -26.66 -20.82
C GLN A 62 1.03 -27.05 -19.72
N SER A 63 1.53 -26.07 -18.96
CA SER A 63 2.46 -26.28 -17.86
C SER A 63 1.72 -26.55 -16.55
N ASP A 64 1.84 -27.78 -16.04
CA ASP A 64 1.63 -28.11 -14.63
C ASP A 64 2.91 -27.90 -13.81
N GLN A 65 2.73 -27.77 -12.50
CA GLN A 65 3.45 -26.91 -11.56
C GLN A 65 4.85 -27.36 -11.07
N THR A 66 5.56 -26.35 -10.54
CA THR A 66 6.63 -26.39 -9.51
C THR A 66 8.03 -26.91 -9.88
N ALA A 67 8.75 -26.09 -10.65
CA ALA A 67 10.21 -25.95 -10.52
C ALA A 67 10.52 -24.51 -10.06
N PRO A 68 11.57 -24.24 -9.25
CA PRO A 68 12.00 -22.88 -8.98
C PRO A 68 12.28 -22.18 -10.30
N ARG A 69 11.69 -21.00 -10.54
CA ARG A 69 12.06 -20.16 -11.69
C ARG A 69 13.58 -20.03 -11.69
N PRO A 70 14.29 -20.35 -12.78
CA PRO A 70 15.72 -20.07 -12.85
C PRO A 70 15.91 -18.56 -12.66
N LEU A 71 16.83 -18.19 -11.77
CA LEU A 71 17.21 -16.79 -11.58
C LEU A 71 17.57 -16.21 -12.97
N PRO A 72 16.98 -15.09 -13.40
CA PRO A 72 17.20 -14.52 -14.73
C PRO A 72 18.63 -13.97 -14.95
N ILE A 73 19.54 -14.24 -14.03
CA ILE A 73 20.87 -13.64 -13.96
C ILE A 73 21.90 -14.71 -14.31
N ASN A 74 22.72 -14.43 -15.32
CA ASN A 74 23.91 -15.22 -15.61
C ASN A 74 24.83 -15.16 -14.37
N PRO A 75 25.20 -16.30 -13.75
CA PRO A 75 26.06 -16.33 -12.56
C PRO A 75 27.41 -15.62 -12.74
N GLU A 76 27.85 -15.38 -13.97
CA GLU A 76 29.04 -14.58 -14.24
C GLU A 76 28.93 -13.10 -13.82
N ARG A 77 27.72 -12.55 -13.75
CA ARG A 77 27.49 -11.15 -13.33
C ARG A 77 27.57 -10.93 -11.83
N LEU A 78 27.67 -11.99 -11.04
CA LEU A 78 28.02 -11.89 -9.61
C LEU A 78 29.43 -11.34 -9.43
N LYS A 79 30.31 -11.46 -10.43
CA LYS A 79 31.68 -10.92 -10.42
C LYS A 79 31.74 -9.40 -10.52
N ASP A 80 30.65 -8.77 -10.94
CA ASP A 80 30.52 -7.31 -11.02
C ASP A 80 30.43 -6.67 -9.61
N PHE A 81 30.35 -7.51 -8.57
CA PHE A 81 30.27 -7.16 -7.15
C PHE A 81 31.47 -7.81 -6.44
N VAL A 82 32.24 -7.02 -5.69
CA VAL A 82 33.47 -7.48 -5.04
C VAL A 82 33.15 -8.58 -4.02
N GLU A 83 34.06 -9.55 -3.84
CA GLU A 83 33.93 -10.74 -2.96
C GLU A 83 33.53 -10.45 -1.49
N GLU A 84 33.49 -9.20 -1.04
CA GLU A 84 33.06 -8.80 0.31
C GLU A 84 31.55 -8.49 0.42
N GLU A 85 30.81 -8.43 -0.70
CA GLU A 85 29.37 -8.16 -0.74
C GLU A 85 28.55 -9.45 -0.92
N TYR A 86 28.54 -10.30 0.11
CA TYR A 86 27.86 -11.60 0.02
C TYR A 86 26.33 -11.47 -0.09
N LEU A 87 25.79 -12.16 -1.11
CA LEU A 87 24.39 -12.49 -1.29
C LEU A 87 24.00 -13.78 -0.54
N ASN A 88 22.79 -13.75 0.01
CA ASN A 88 21.97 -14.86 0.50
C ASN A 88 22.44 -15.61 1.76
N GLY A 89 21.85 -15.21 2.88
CA GLY A 89 21.71 -16.06 4.07
C GLY A 89 22.84 -15.91 5.07
N ASP A 90 22.88 -14.78 5.78
CA ASP A 90 22.97 -14.70 7.25
C ASP A 90 23.28 -13.26 7.65
N LEU A 91 22.40 -12.67 8.47
CA LEU A 91 22.57 -11.33 9.02
C LEU A 91 23.73 -11.34 10.03
N THR A 92 24.85 -10.70 9.71
CA THR A 92 25.84 -10.31 10.72
C THR A 92 25.83 -8.79 10.89
N THR A 93 25.39 -8.34 12.06
CA THR A 93 25.54 -6.96 12.52
C THR A 93 26.99 -6.70 12.91
N TRP A 94 27.61 -5.65 12.38
CA TRP A 94 28.94 -5.20 12.78
C TRP A 94 28.87 -4.07 13.81
N GLU A 95 29.44 -4.28 14.99
CA GLU A 95 29.88 -3.20 15.88
C GLU A 95 31.22 -2.64 15.39
N LYS A 96 31.25 -1.34 15.08
CA LYS A 96 32.47 -0.64 14.68
C LYS A 96 33.32 -0.34 15.92
N LYS A 97 34.44 -1.06 16.11
CA LYS A 97 35.52 -0.59 16.99
C LYS A 97 36.26 0.56 16.28
N VAL A 98 36.13 1.75 16.84
CA VAL A 98 36.85 2.95 16.39
C VAL A 98 38.33 2.81 16.73
N GLY A 99 39.18 2.75 15.71
CA GLY A 99 40.62 2.98 15.81
C GLY A 99 40.96 4.36 15.24
N ASN A 100 41.89 5.07 15.90
CA ASN A 100 42.27 6.48 15.66
C ASN A 100 42.48 6.85 14.18
N PRO A 101 41.88 7.95 13.68
CA PRO A 101 42.21 8.55 12.40
C PRO A 101 43.25 9.65 12.60
N ASP A 102 44.42 9.59 11.95
CA ASP A 102 45.14 10.83 11.58
C ASP A 102 46.35 10.70 10.62
N GLU A 103 46.82 9.50 10.26
CA GLU A 103 48.06 9.41 9.44
C GLU A 103 47.90 8.99 7.97
N GLN A 104 46.71 8.63 7.48
CA GLN A 104 46.52 8.15 6.10
C GLN A 104 45.81 9.14 5.16
N LEU A 105 45.44 10.33 5.64
CA LEU A 105 44.60 11.28 4.89
C LEU A 105 45.36 12.34 4.07
N LYS A 106 46.70 12.32 4.07
CA LYS A 106 47.50 13.34 3.35
C LYS A 106 48.11 12.89 2.02
N GLU A 107 48.30 11.60 1.77
CA GLU A 107 48.96 11.14 0.54
C GLU A 107 47.98 10.79 -0.61
N ALA A 108 46.69 10.58 -0.32
CA ALA A 108 45.71 10.18 -1.34
C ALA A 108 45.06 11.36 -2.10
N ILE A 109 45.39 12.62 -1.76
CA ILE A 109 44.77 13.82 -2.36
C ILE A 109 45.54 14.31 -3.61
N GLU A 110 46.76 13.83 -3.85
CA GLU A 110 47.57 14.22 -5.01
C GLU A 110 47.85 13.04 -5.95
N SER A 111 46.81 12.53 -6.62
CA SER A 111 46.95 12.07 -8.01
C SER A 111 45.60 11.69 -8.62
N THR A 112 45.40 12.18 -9.84
CA THR A 112 44.42 11.69 -10.81
C THR A 112 42.98 12.18 -10.60
N THR A 113 42.65 13.33 -11.17
CA THR A 113 41.27 13.70 -11.52
C THR A 113 40.89 13.01 -12.83
N PRO A 114 39.98 12.01 -12.86
CA PRO A 114 39.44 11.51 -14.11
C PRO A 114 38.35 12.48 -14.60
N LYS A 115 38.42 12.85 -15.88
CA LYS A 115 37.38 13.64 -16.55
C LYS A 115 36.05 12.88 -16.50
N ILE A 116 35.08 13.44 -15.79
CA ILE A 116 33.70 12.96 -15.68
C ILE A 116 33.06 13.01 -17.07
N ILE A 117 32.96 11.86 -17.74
CA ILE A 117 32.14 11.72 -18.96
C ILE A 117 30.70 11.48 -18.50
N LYS A 118 29.87 12.52 -18.56
CA LYS A 118 28.43 12.46 -18.25
C LYS A 118 27.68 11.72 -19.36
N ASN A 119 27.70 10.38 -19.34
CA ASN A 119 26.76 9.58 -20.11
C ASN A 119 25.47 9.33 -19.31
N SER A 120 24.84 10.40 -18.82
CA SER A 120 23.40 10.34 -18.53
C SER A 120 22.71 10.63 -19.86
N VAL A 121 22.05 9.65 -20.46
CA VAL A 121 21.08 9.92 -21.53
C VAL A 121 19.94 10.69 -20.85
N ARG A 122 20.08 12.02 -20.75
CA ARG A 122 19.00 12.89 -20.32
C ARG A 122 17.96 12.84 -21.44
N PRO A 123 16.75 12.32 -21.22
CA PRO A 123 15.69 12.55 -22.18
C PRO A 123 15.52 14.08 -22.30
N LYS A 124 15.46 14.59 -23.54
CA LYS A 124 15.10 15.99 -23.78
C LYS A 124 13.83 16.26 -22.97
N ASN A 125 13.85 17.34 -22.18
CA ASN A 125 12.67 17.86 -21.48
C ASN A 125 11.60 18.23 -22.53
N GLU A 126 10.84 17.23 -22.97
CA GLU A 126 9.61 17.40 -23.73
C GLU A 126 8.47 17.42 -22.72
N PHE A 127 7.61 18.43 -22.84
CA PHE A 127 6.41 18.53 -22.01
C PHE A 127 5.56 17.27 -22.22
N LEU A 128 5.00 16.72 -21.13
CA LEU A 128 4.04 15.63 -21.22
C LEU A 128 2.82 16.09 -22.04
N ARG A 129 2.54 15.41 -23.15
CA ARG A 129 1.33 15.63 -23.94
C ARG A 129 0.37 14.45 -23.81
N PHE A 130 -0.88 14.65 -24.22
CA PHE A 130 -1.89 13.59 -24.19
C PHE A 130 -1.51 12.41 -25.09
N GLU A 131 -0.89 12.66 -26.25
CA GLU A 131 -0.46 11.62 -27.19
C GLU A 131 0.58 10.69 -26.55
N ASP A 132 1.45 11.22 -25.69
CA ASP A 132 2.46 10.43 -24.99
C ASP A 132 1.79 9.47 -23.99
N ILE A 133 0.73 9.94 -23.31
CA ILE A 133 -0.07 9.12 -22.39
C ILE A 133 -0.87 8.05 -23.17
N SER A 134 -1.47 8.41 -24.30
CA SER A 134 -2.18 7.47 -25.17
C SER A 134 -1.25 6.39 -25.73
N ALA A 135 -0.03 6.77 -26.12
CA ALA A 135 1.00 5.82 -26.55
C ALA A 135 1.44 4.91 -25.41
N ALA A 136 1.58 5.45 -24.18
CA ALA A 136 1.87 4.67 -23.00
C ALA A 136 0.78 3.64 -22.70
N ALA A 137 -0.49 4.05 -22.72
CA ALA A 137 -1.63 3.15 -22.52
C ALA A 137 -1.60 1.97 -23.51
N PHE A 138 -1.35 2.25 -24.79
CA PHE A 138 -1.26 1.21 -25.81
C PHE A 138 -0.07 0.25 -25.59
N LYS A 139 1.11 0.76 -25.20
CA LYS A 139 2.29 -0.09 -24.99
C LYS A 139 2.17 -0.99 -23.76
N ILE A 140 1.60 -0.48 -22.66
CA ILE A 140 1.56 -1.22 -21.39
C ILE A 140 0.34 -2.14 -21.26
N GLN A 141 -0.64 -2.05 -22.16
CA GLN A 141 -1.94 -2.76 -22.05
C GLN A 141 -1.83 -4.28 -21.83
N SER A 142 -0.78 -4.92 -22.33
CA SER A 142 -0.58 -6.37 -22.20
C SER A 142 0.14 -6.78 -20.92
N GLY A 143 0.85 -5.86 -20.28
CA GLY A 143 1.64 -6.12 -19.07
C GLY A 143 1.11 -5.45 -17.80
N ILE A 144 0.06 -4.64 -17.91
CA ILE A 144 -0.59 -3.96 -16.79
C ILE A 144 -2.05 -4.37 -16.72
N GLN A 145 -2.53 -4.65 -15.51
CA GLN A 145 -3.93 -4.87 -15.28
C GLN A 145 -4.70 -3.54 -15.39
N LYS A 146 -5.77 -3.52 -16.21
CA LYS A 146 -6.77 -2.46 -16.17
C LYS A 146 -7.58 -2.58 -14.88
N THR A 147 -7.18 -1.86 -13.85
CA THR A 147 -7.79 -1.98 -12.52
C THR A 147 -9.22 -1.44 -12.52
N PRO A 148 -10.09 -1.98 -11.65
CA PRO A 148 -11.47 -1.51 -11.55
C PRO A 148 -11.58 -0.13 -10.88
N CYS A 149 -12.50 0.69 -11.39
CA CYS A 149 -12.99 1.94 -10.80
C CYS A 149 -14.46 1.76 -10.46
N MET A 150 -14.73 1.21 -9.26
CA MET A 150 -16.07 0.76 -8.88
C MET A 150 -16.71 1.66 -7.85
N PHE A 151 -18.04 1.76 -7.92
CA PHE A 151 -18.84 2.42 -6.90
C PHE A 151 -18.59 1.79 -5.53
N SER A 152 -18.31 2.62 -4.52
CA SER A 152 -18.02 2.20 -3.16
C SER A 152 -19.24 2.30 -2.27
N ARG A 153 -19.37 1.38 -1.33
CA ARG A 153 -20.42 1.42 -0.29
C ARG A 153 -20.23 2.60 0.67
N ILE A 154 -19.01 3.14 0.74
CA ILE A 154 -18.64 4.31 1.52
C ILE A 154 -19.38 5.58 1.04
N SER A 155 -19.85 5.61 -0.20
CA SER A 155 -20.63 6.71 -0.81
C SER A 155 -21.72 7.28 0.10
N LYS A 156 -22.54 6.41 0.72
CA LYS A 156 -23.66 6.82 1.57
C LYS A 156 -23.21 7.55 2.83
N GLN A 157 -22.05 7.19 3.38
CA GLN A 157 -21.53 7.76 4.61
C GLN A 157 -21.12 9.22 4.44
N TYR A 158 -20.64 9.60 3.26
CA TYR A 158 -20.14 10.95 2.97
C TYR A 158 -21.06 11.78 2.06
N GLY A 159 -22.18 11.19 1.59
CA GLY A 159 -23.13 11.88 0.74
C GLY A 159 -22.60 12.20 -0.66
N VAL A 160 -21.68 11.38 -1.17
CA VAL A 160 -21.02 11.53 -2.48
C VAL A 160 -21.21 10.23 -3.27
N GLU A 161 -21.44 10.29 -4.57
CA GLU A 161 -21.38 9.09 -5.43
C GLU A 161 -19.91 8.72 -5.65
N LEU A 162 -19.35 7.96 -4.71
CA LEU A 162 -17.93 7.68 -4.62
C LEU A 162 -17.55 6.42 -5.41
N TYR A 163 -16.56 6.56 -6.28
CA TYR A 163 -15.91 5.48 -7.02
C TYR A 163 -14.47 5.35 -6.54
N LEU A 164 -13.99 4.12 -6.37
CA LEU A 164 -12.61 3.85 -5.97
C LEU A 164 -11.86 3.25 -7.15
N LYS A 165 -10.79 3.93 -7.58
CA LYS A 165 -9.84 3.41 -8.55
C LYS A 165 -8.80 2.56 -7.80
N LYS A 166 -8.89 1.24 -7.97
CA LYS A 166 -8.23 0.23 -7.12
C LYS A 166 -6.84 -0.15 -7.65
N GLU A 167 -5.89 0.79 -7.66
CA GLU A 167 -4.51 0.56 -8.15
C GLU A 167 -3.67 -0.35 -7.23
N TYR A 168 -4.06 -0.52 -5.97
CA TYR A 168 -3.46 -1.54 -5.09
C TYR A 168 -3.66 -2.98 -5.61
N LEU A 169 -4.52 -3.21 -6.60
CA LEU A 169 -4.72 -4.52 -7.24
C LEU A 169 -3.69 -4.85 -8.33
N GLN A 170 -2.78 -3.93 -8.66
CA GLN A 170 -1.63 -4.26 -9.50
C GLN A 170 -0.78 -5.35 -8.83
N TYR A 171 0.02 -6.10 -9.60
CA TYR A 171 0.69 -7.31 -9.12
C TYR A 171 1.67 -7.06 -7.96
N THR A 172 2.42 -5.96 -8.04
CA THR A 172 3.31 -5.44 -7.00
C THR A 172 2.61 -4.59 -5.96
N GLY A 173 1.28 -4.46 -6.02
CA GLY A 173 0.48 -3.77 -5.00
C GLY A 173 0.47 -2.25 -5.09
N SER A 174 0.92 -1.66 -6.21
CA SER A 174 0.92 -0.20 -6.39
C SER A 174 0.82 0.27 -7.84
N VAL A 175 0.39 1.52 -8.00
CA VAL A 175 0.31 2.23 -9.29
C VAL A 175 1.66 2.44 -10.00
N LYS A 176 2.80 2.33 -9.27
CA LYS A 176 4.15 2.63 -9.78
C LYS A 176 4.51 1.77 -10.98
N GLU A 177 3.94 0.57 -11.07
CA GLU A 177 4.10 -0.36 -12.18
C GLU A 177 3.82 0.26 -13.55
N ARG A 178 2.84 1.15 -13.66
CA ARG A 178 2.45 1.72 -14.95
C ARG A 178 3.56 2.57 -15.54
N GLY A 179 4.14 3.44 -14.71
CA GLY A 179 5.28 4.26 -15.09
C GLY A 179 6.51 3.40 -15.36
N VAL A 180 6.80 2.46 -14.47
CA VAL A 180 7.98 1.58 -14.58
C VAL A 180 7.93 0.70 -15.83
N LEU A 181 6.83 0.01 -16.09
CA LEU A 181 6.70 -0.84 -17.28
C LEU A 181 6.87 -0.02 -18.56
N TYR A 182 6.30 1.19 -18.61
CA TYR A 182 6.47 2.06 -19.77
C TYR A 182 7.92 2.51 -19.97
N LEU A 183 8.63 2.83 -18.88
CA LEU A 183 10.06 3.16 -18.94
C LEU A 183 10.88 1.97 -19.47
N LEU A 184 10.69 0.78 -18.88
CA LEU A 184 11.47 -0.43 -19.22
C LEU A 184 11.22 -0.89 -20.66
N THR A 185 9.96 -0.88 -21.11
CA THR A 185 9.60 -1.23 -22.50
C THR A 185 10.10 -0.20 -23.52
N SER A 186 10.42 1.01 -23.08
CA SER A 186 10.98 2.06 -23.94
C SER A 186 12.51 2.06 -23.97
N LEU A 187 13.18 1.16 -23.25
CA LEU A 187 14.64 1.05 -23.25
C LEU A 187 15.16 0.49 -24.58
N PRO A 188 16.31 1.01 -25.09
CA PRO A 188 17.02 0.38 -26.20
C PRO A 188 17.44 -1.05 -25.85
N GLN A 189 17.46 -1.95 -26.84
CA GLN A 189 17.84 -3.36 -26.63
C GLN A 189 19.24 -3.52 -26.02
N ASP A 190 20.20 -2.68 -26.40
CA ASP A 190 21.54 -2.71 -25.81
C ASP A 190 21.52 -2.41 -24.31
N GLN A 191 20.65 -1.51 -23.87
CA GLN A 191 20.49 -1.20 -22.45
C GLN A 191 19.74 -2.30 -21.71
N GLN A 192 18.71 -2.88 -22.33
CA GLN A 192 18.00 -4.04 -21.78
C GLN A 192 18.95 -5.22 -21.52
N ARG A 193 19.91 -5.46 -22.43
CA ARG A 193 20.95 -6.49 -22.24
C ARG A 193 21.91 -6.16 -21.10
N LYS A 194 22.31 -4.89 -20.95
CA LYS A 194 23.20 -4.48 -19.86
C LYS A 194 22.52 -4.58 -18.51
N GLY A 195 21.25 -4.20 -18.43
CA GLY A 195 20.46 -4.24 -17.20
C GLY A 195 20.27 -2.87 -16.57
N VAL A 196 19.51 -2.89 -15.48
CA VAL A 196 19.04 -1.71 -14.75
C VAL A 196 19.40 -1.85 -13.27
N ILE A 197 19.67 -0.73 -12.62
CA ILE A 197 19.97 -0.68 -11.19
C ILE A 197 19.15 0.42 -10.54
N VAL A 198 18.57 0.13 -9.38
CA VAL A 198 17.74 1.07 -8.61
C VAL A 198 18.18 1.06 -7.16
N ALA A 199 18.09 2.21 -6.49
CA ALA A 199 18.51 2.36 -5.09
C ALA A 199 17.44 2.99 -4.21
N THR A 200 16.41 2.19 -3.89
CA THR A 200 15.33 2.58 -2.99
C THR A 200 14.66 1.33 -2.42
N ASP A 201 14.03 1.47 -1.27
CA ASP A 201 13.17 0.48 -0.64
C ASP A 201 11.67 0.78 -0.84
N SER A 202 11.34 1.68 -1.78
CA SER A 202 9.97 2.10 -2.08
C SER A 202 9.22 1.14 -2.99
N ASN A 203 7.93 1.42 -3.18
CA ASN A 203 7.07 0.75 -4.17
C ASN A 203 7.66 0.79 -5.60
N PHE A 204 8.50 1.79 -5.91
CA PHE A 204 9.18 1.88 -7.20
C PHE A 204 10.17 0.73 -7.41
N ALA A 205 10.95 0.36 -6.39
CA ALA A 205 11.88 -0.77 -6.50
C ALA A 205 11.16 -2.11 -6.69
N LEU A 206 9.99 -2.30 -6.06
CA LEU A 206 9.15 -3.49 -6.26
C LEU A 206 8.66 -3.59 -7.71
N ALA A 207 8.16 -2.47 -8.25
CA ALA A 207 7.74 -2.38 -9.64
C ALA A 207 8.89 -2.65 -10.62
N VAL A 208 10.08 -2.09 -10.37
CA VAL A 208 11.27 -2.31 -11.20
C VAL A 208 11.72 -3.77 -11.14
N ALA A 209 11.79 -4.35 -9.93
CA ALA A 209 12.19 -5.75 -9.73
C ALA A 209 11.29 -6.72 -10.51
N PHE A 210 9.97 -6.53 -10.42
CA PHE A 210 9.01 -7.40 -11.11
C PHE A 210 9.03 -7.22 -12.63
N HIS A 211 8.82 -5.98 -13.12
CA HIS A 211 8.67 -5.75 -14.56
C HIS A 211 9.99 -5.92 -15.32
N ALA A 212 11.14 -5.62 -14.73
CA ALA A 212 12.42 -5.91 -15.37
C ALA A 212 12.64 -7.42 -15.51
N SER A 213 12.31 -8.19 -14.48
CA SER A 213 12.43 -9.65 -14.53
C SER A 213 11.48 -10.29 -15.54
N GLU A 214 10.23 -9.84 -15.63
CA GLU A 214 9.28 -10.31 -16.65
C GLU A 214 9.71 -9.94 -18.08
N LEU A 215 10.40 -8.81 -18.26
CA LEU A 215 11.02 -8.40 -19.53
C LEU A 215 12.40 -9.03 -19.78
N GLN A 216 12.89 -9.90 -18.89
CA GLN A 216 14.23 -10.51 -18.96
C GLN A 216 15.37 -9.49 -18.99
N ILE A 217 15.16 -8.33 -18.36
CA ILE A 217 16.16 -7.30 -18.14
C ILE A 217 16.85 -7.59 -16.80
N PRO A 218 18.18 -7.77 -16.76
CA PRO A 218 18.91 -7.94 -15.50
C PRO A 218 18.67 -6.74 -14.58
N VAL A 219 18.28 -7.00 -13.34
CA VAL A 219 17.87 -5.96 -12.39
C VAL A 219 18.57 -6.09 -11.04
N PHE A 220 19.16 -4.98 -10.62
CA PHE A 220 19.88 -4.84 -9.36
C PHE A 220 19.16 -3.83 -8.47
N VAL A 221 18.90 -4.21 -7.22
CA VAL A 221 18.18 -3.37 -6.26
C VAL A 221 19.07 -3.17 -5.05
N ILE A 222 19.54 -1.94 -4.85
CA ILE A 222 20.39 -1.58 -3.72
C ILE A 222 19.52 -0.96 -2.63
N MET A 223 19.49 -1.55 -1.46
CA MET A 223 18.72 -1.08 -0.32
C MET A 223 19.65 -0.79 0.87
N SER A 224 19.21 0.06 1.80
CA SER A 224 19.97 0.28 3.04
C SER A 224 19.85 -0.94 3.97
N ALA A 225 20.81 -1.12 4.88
CA ALA A 225 20.79 -2.22 5.84
C ALA A 225 19.56 -2.21 6.78
N GLY A 226 18.96 -1.04 7.02
CA GLY A 226 17.77 -0.87 7.86
C GLY A 226 16.45 -1.23 7.18
N THR A 227 16.47 -1.64 5.91
CA THR A 227 15.27 -1.91 5.13
C THR A 227 14.52 -3.12 5.68
N SER A 228 13.18 -3.05 5.71
CA SER A 228 12.36 -4.16 6.19
C SER A 228 12.63 -5.45 5.42
N LEU A 229 12.79 -6.56 6.14
CA LEU A 229 13.07 -7.88 5.55
C LEU A 229 11.98 -8.33 4.56
N GLY A 230 10.73 -7.92 4.80
CA GLY A 230 9.62 -8.20 3.89
C GLY A 230 9.85 -7.63 2.49
N ARG A 231 10.34 -6.40 2.39
CA ARG A 231 10.59 -5.74 1.10
C ARG A 231 11.81 -6.31 0.37
N VAL A 232 12.87 -6.60 1.12
CA VAL A 232 14.05 -7.29 0.60
C VAL A 232 13.63 -8.65 0.00
N ARG A 233 12.81 -9.40 0.73
CA ARG A 233 12.27 -10.68 0.28
C ARG A 233 11.42 -10.52 -0.99
N MET A 234 10.48 -9.57 -1.02
CA MET A 234 9.63 -9.35 -2.20
C MET A 234 10.45 -9.03 -3.47
N CYS A 235 11.46 -8.16 -3.38
CA CYS A 235 12.32 -7.88 -4.53
C CYS A 235 13.08 -9.12 -5.02
N ARG A 236 13.57 -9.96 -4.10
CA ARG A 236 14.22 -11.24 -4.45
C ARG A 236 13.24 -12.22 -5.07
N ASP A 237 12.04 -12.35 -4.50
CA ASP A 237 10.99 -13.24 -5.00
C ASP A 237 10.52 -12.82 -6.41
N TYR A 238 10.59 -11.51 -6.73
CA TYR A 238 10.35 -10.99 -8.09
C TYR A 238 11.49 -11.23 -9.08
N GLY A 239 12.64 -11.72 -8.64
CA GLY A 239 13.77 -12.07 -9.51
C GLY A 239 14.90 -11.05 -9.54
N ALA A 240 14.85 -10.01 -8.71
CA ALA A 240 15.91 -9.02 -8.62
C ALA A 240 17.06 -9.42 -7.70
N MET A 241 18.26 -8.97 -8.05
CA MET A 241 19.43 -9.11 -7.20
C MET A 241 19.47 -7.99 -6.18
N VAL A 242 19.22 -8.33 -4.92
CA VAL A 242 19.10 -7.35 -3.84
C VAL A 242 20.37 -7.30 -3.00
N ILE A 243 20.97 -6.12 -2.92
CA ILE A 243 22.20 -5.84 -2.17
C ILE A 243 21.86 -4.85 -1.05
N LEU A 244 22.23 -5.19 0.17
CA LEU A 244 22.11 -4.30 1.31
C LEU A 244 23.43 -3.55 1.49
N PHE A 245 23.41 -2.24 1.29
CA PHE A 245 24.62 -1.42 1.38
C PHE A 245 24.39 -0.16 2.21
N GLY A 246 25.27 0.02 3.20
CA GLY A 246 25.32 1.21 4.04
C GLY A 246 24.15 1.36 5.03
N PRO A 247 24.31 2.23 6.04
CA PRO A 247 23.28 2.48 7.05
C PRO A 247 22.13 3.34 6.53
N THR A 248 22.36 4.19 5.52
CA THR A 248 21.35 5.14 5.03
C THR A 248 20.96 4.90 3.57
N ALA A 249 19.77 5.37 3.17
CA ALA A 249 19.34 5.37 1.77
C ALA A 249 20.32 6.14 0.86
N ARG A 250 20.95 7.20 1.37
CA ARG A 250 21.94 7.98 0.63
C ARG A 250 23.22 7.18 0.33
N ASP A 251 23.63 6.32 1.25
CA ASP A 251 24.78 5.43 1.06
C ASP A 251 24.48 4.40 -0.04
N ALA A 252 23.30 3.77 0.04
CA ALA A 252 22.81 2.85 -0.99
C ALA A 252 22.73 3.50 -2.38
N GLN A 253 22.20 4.73 -2.48
CA GLN A 253 22.14 5.50 -3.73
C GLN A 253 23.52 5.83 -4.29
N SER A 254 24.44 6.27 -3.43
CA SER A 254 25.81 6.61 -3.82
C SER A 254 26.55 5.37 -4.34
N HIS A 255 26.32 4.22 -3.71
CA HIS A 255 26.87 2.95 -4.14
C HIS A 255 26.29 2.49 -5.48
N ALA A 256 24.97 2.51 -5.62
CA ALA A 256 24.31 2.12 -6.86
C ALA A 256 24.75 2.98 -8.07
N ARG A 257 24.92 4.29 -7.87
CA ARG A 257 25.41 5.18 -8.92
C ARG A 257 26.85 4.86 -9.34
N ARG A 258 27.69 4.44 -8.40
CA ARG A 258 29.05 3.99 -8.68
C ARG A 258 29.04 2.69 -9.51
N LEU A 259 28.30 1.68 -9.03
CA LEU A 259 28.14 0.40 -9.74
C LEU A 259 27.53 0.57 -11.14
N ALA A 260 26.58 1.49 -11.30
CA ALA A 260 26.00 1.82 -12.59
C ALA A 260 27.04 2.34 -13.58
N GLN A 261 27.94 3.21 -13.12
CA GLN A 261 29.00 3.79 -13.95
C GLN A 261 30.07 2.76 -14.31
N GLU A 262 30.49 1.94 -13.36
CA GLU A 262 31.54 0.94 -13.52
C GLU A 262 31.11 -0.20 -14.46
N ASN A 263 29.88 -0.68 -14.32
CA ASN A 263 29.37 -1.84 -15.05
C ASN A 263 28.46 -1.48 -16.25
N GLY A 264 28.18 -0.18 -16.44
CA GLY A 264 27.33 0.30 -17.54
C GLY A 264 25.84 -0.02 -17.39
N TYR A 265 25.38 -0.26 -16.15
CA TYR A 265 23.94 -0.39 -15.87
C TYR A 265 23.23 0.96 -16.01
N LEU A 266 21.96 0.92 -16.39
CA LEU A 266 21.12 2.12 -16.33
C LEU A 266 20.64 2.31 -14.90
N TYR A 267 21.12 3.35 -14.24
CA TYR A 267 20.54 3.78 -12.97
C TYR A 267 19.13 4.35 -13.24
N ILE A 268 18.12 3.67 -12.72
CA ILE A 268 16.73 4.11 -12.79
C ILE A 268 16.34 4.66 -11.43
N GLU A 269 15.83 5.88 -11.43
CA GLU A 269 15.25 6.54 -10.27
C GLU A 269 13.80 6.92 -10.60
N GLU A 270 13.00 7.17 -9.57
CA GLU A 270 11.66 7.72 -9.74
C GLU A 270 11.76 9.20 -10.17
N GLU A 271 12.18 9.42 -11.41
CA GLU A 271 12.42 10.75 -11.98
C GLU A 271 11.14 11.38 -12.52
N ASP A 272 11.12 12.71 -12.47
CA ASP A 272 10.10 13.56 -13.11
C ASP A 272 10.30 13.64 -14.65
N SER A 273 10.33 12.47 -15.30
CA SER A 273 10.46 12.33 -16.74
C SER A 273 9.10 12.23 -17.42
N ALA A 274 8.96 12.82 -18.61
CA ALA A 274 7.72 12.73 -19.39
C ALA A 274 7.31 11.28 -19.66
N GLY A 275 8.27 10.37 -19.84
CA GLY A 275 8.00 8.95 -20.02
C GLY A 275 7.35 8.33 -18.78
N TYR A 276 7.93 8.53 -17.61
CA TYR A 276 7.38 7.99 -16.36
C TYR A 276 5.98 8.54 -16.08
N LEU A 277 5.80 9.87 -16.23
CA LEU A 277 4.51 10.53 -16.08
C LEU A 277 3.46 10.04 -17.09
N ALA A 278 3.86 9.73 -18.33
CA ALA A 278 2.96 9.20 -19.34
C ALA A 278 2.40 7.84 -18.93
N GLY A 279 3.23 6.94 -18.40
CA GLY A 279 2.78 5.66 -17.85
C GLY A 279 1.79 5.84 -16.70
N LEU A 280 2.10 6.72 -15.73
CA LEU A 280 1.18 7.01 -14.62
C LEU A 280 -0.14 7.67 -15.08
N GLY A 281 -0.08 8.54 -16.10
CA GLY A 281 -1.25 9.23 -16.64
C GLY A 281 -2.30 8.32 -17.26
N THR A 282 -1.94 7.07 -17.59
CA THR A 282 -2.89 6.06 -18.07
C THR A 282 -4.03 5.78 -17.09
N VAL A 283 -3.79 6.00 -15.79
CA VAL A 283 -4.84 5.94 -14.76
C VAL A 283 -5.97 6.93 -15.04
N GLY A 284 -5.63 8.15 -15.49
CA GLY A 284 -6.61 9.18 -15.83
C GLY A 284 -7.51 8.78 -17.01
N LEU A 285 -6.96 8.12 -18.04
CA LEU A 285 -7.76 7.57 -19.15
C LEU A 285 -8.73 6.51 -18.64
N GLU A 286 -8.24 5.57 -17.83
CA GLU A 286 -9.08 4.49 -17.32
C GLU A 286 -10.19 4.99 -16.39
N ILE A 287 -9.94 6.00 -15.56
CA ILE A 287 -10.97 6.61 -14.71
C ILE A 287 -12.06 7.25 -15.58
N TYR A 288 -11.67 8.01 -16.60
CA TYR A 288 -12.62 8.67 -17.51
C TYR A 288 -13.50 7.66 -18.25
N GLU A 289 -12.90 6.56 -18.73
CA GLU A 289 -13.62 5.49 -19.43
C GLU A 289 -14.58 4.71 -18.53
N GLN A 290 -14.20 4.49 -17.27
CA GLN A 290 -14.95 3.61 -16.36
C GLN A 290 -16.04 4.33 -15.56
N VAL A 291 -15.95 5.65 -15.37
CA VAL A 291 -16.91 6.43 -14.56
C VAL A 291 -17.69 7.41 -15.43
N PRO A 292 -18.97 7.12 -15.75
CA PRO A 292 -19.77 8.02 -16.59
C PRO A 292 -20.18 9.29 -15.84
N ASN A 293 -20.17 10.43 -16.55
CA ASN A 293 -20.51 11.76 -16.01
C ASN A 293 -19.72 12.12 -14.75
N LEU A 294 -18.41 11.88 -14.76
CA LEU A 294 -17.52 12.16 -13.65
C LEU A 294 -17.38 13.68 -13.40
N ASP A 295 -17.58 14.11 -12.15
CA ASP A 295 -17.50 15.52 -11.76
C ASP A 295 -16.12 15.90 -11.20
N ALA A 296 -15.54 15.01 -10.37
CA ALA A 296 -14.26 15.26 -9.73
C ALA A 296 -13.43 13.99 -9.52
N VAL A 297 -12.11 14.15 -9.44
CA VAL A 297 -11.17 13.08 -9.11
C VAL A 297 -10.21 13.55 -8.02
N ILE A 298 -10.03 12.73 -7.00
CA ILE A 298 -9.16 12.98 -5.87
C ILE A 298 -7.97 12.02 -5.95
N PHE A 299 -6.77 12.59 -5.99
CA PHE A 299 -5.51 11.86 -5.99
C PHE A 299 -4.69 12.20 -4.75
N PRO A 300 -3.90 11.23 -4.23
CA PRO A 300 -2.84 11.54 -3.29
C PRO A 300 -1.77 12.42 -3.95
N ALA A 301 -1.17 13.28 -3.16
CA ALA A 301 -0.12 14.22 -3.53
C ALA A 301 1.06 14.12 -2.53
N GLY A 302 2.19 14.77 -2.85
CA GLY A 302 3.48 14.51 -2.20
C GLY A 302 4.36 13.60 -3.08
N GLY A 303 4.82 12.46 -2.55
CA GLY A 303 5.62 11.49 -3.30
C GLY A 303 4.95 10.87 -4.54
N HIS A 304 3.63 11.03 -4.69
CA HIS A 304 2.84 10.60 -5.84
C HIS A 304 2.39 11.74 -6.76
N CYS A 305 3.00 12.92 -6.68
CA CYS A 305 2.62 14.02 -7.55
C CYS A 305 2.75 13.73 -9.05
N GLY A 306 3.61 12.78 -9.45
CA GLY A 306 3.65 12.29 -10.83
C GLY A 306 2.33 11.63 -11.27
N LEU A 307 1.67 10.88 -10.37
CA LEU A 307 0.36 10.29 -10.62
C LEU A 307 -0.71 11.38 -10.78
N LEU A 308 -0.72 12.35 -9.85
CA LEU A 308 -1.62 13.50 -9.89
C LEU A 308 -1.46 14.28 -11.21
N ALA A 309 -0.23 14.69 -11.55
CA ALA A 309 0.05 15.50 -12.73
C ALA A 309 -0.21 14.75 -14.04
N GLY A 310 0.25 13.49 -14.14
CA GLY A 310 0.04 12.66 -15.33
C GLY A 310 -1.44 12.37 -15.58
N SER A 311 -2.17 11.99 -14.52
CA SER A 311 -3.60 11.69 -14.63
C SER A 311 -4.43 12.95 -14.89
N ALA A 312 -4.07 14.09 -14.29
CA ALA A 312 -4.70 15.36 -14.58
C ALA A 312 -4.55 15.78 -16.04
N ALA A 313 -3.38 15.54 -16.65
CA ALA A 313 -3.14 15.82 -18.06
C ALA A 313 -4.09 15.02 -18.96
N ALA A 314 -4.30 13.73 -18.66
CA ALA A 314 -5.28 12.91 -19.36
C ALA A 314 -6.72 13.39 -19.15
N LEU A 315 -7.13 13.58 -17.89
CA LEU A 315 -8.49 13.98 -17.53
C LEU A 315 -8.88 15.34 -18.12
N LYS A 316 -8.01 16.35 -18.00
CA LYS A 316 -8.28 17.71 -18.50
C LYS A 316 -8.29 17.78 -20.03
N HIS A 317 -7.55 16.90 -20.70
CA HIS A 317 -7.62 16.78 -22.16
C HIS A 317 -8.97 16.18 -22.61
N LEU A 318 -9.42 15.10 -21.95
CA LEU A 318 -10.66 14.40 -22.28
C LEU A 318 -11.90 15.21 -21.91
N ASN A 319 -11.90 15.83 -20.73
CA ASN A 319 -12.96 16.72 -20.29
C ASN A 319 -12.41 17.77 -19.31
N PRO A 320 -12.21 19.03 -19.75
CA PRO A 320 -11.65 20.07 -18.89
C PRO A 320 -12.55 20.48 -17.72
N LYS A 321 -13.84 20.10 -17.73
CA LYS A 321 -14.79 20.39 -16.65
C LYS A 321 -14.60 19.51 -15.42
N ILE A 322 -13.90 18.38 -15.54
CA ILE A 322 -13.61 17.50 -14.40
C ILE A 322 -12.70 18.24 -13.42
N THR A 323 -13.10 18.29 -12.16
CA THR A 323 -12.30 18.90 -11.09
C THR A 323 -11.24 17.91 -10.61
N VAL A 324 -9.96 18.25 -10.69
CA VAL A 324 -8.86 17.43 -10.20
C VAL A 324 -8.33 18.00 -8.90
N ILE A 325 -8.34 17.16 -7.86
CA ILE A 325 -8.01 17.54 -6.48
C ILE A 325 -6.82 16.70 -6.01
N GLY A 326 -5.76 17.37 -5.56
CA GLY A 326 -4.62 16.72 -4.89
C GLY A 326 -4.75 16.81 -3.38
N VAL A 327 -4.41 15.73 -2.68
CA VAL A 327 -4.45 15.67 -1.20
C VAL A 327 -3.08 15.31 -0.67
N GLU A 328 -2.50 16.13 0.21
CA GLU A 328 -1.21 15.88 0.86
C GLU A 328 -1.33 15.90 2.39
N SER A 329 -0.29 15.45 3.10
CA SER A 329 -0.24 15.50 4.56
C SER A 329 0.07 16.92 5.07
N GLU A 330 -0.60 17.37 6.12
CA GLU A 330 -0.30 18.64 6.81
C GLU A 330 1.12 18.67 7.38
N LYS A 331 1.68 17.52 7.75
CA LYS A 331 3.06 17.41 8.25
C LYS A 331 4.09 17.67 7.15
N PHE A 332 3.74 17.36 5.90
CA PHE A 332 4.65 17.41 4.75
C PHE A 332 3.96 18.07 3.53
N PRO A 333 3.69 19.39 3.58
CA PRO A 333 2.96 20.09 2.52
C PRO A 333 3.88 20.48 1.35
N ILE A 334 4.56 19.49 0.77
CA ILE A 334 5.62 19.65 -0.25
C ILE A 334 5.09 20.40 -1.47
N VAL A 335 3.88 20.07 -1.90
CA VAL A 335 3.29 20.57 -3.14
C VAL A 335 2.81 21.99 -2.96
N GLN A 336 2.06 22.25 -1.88
CA GLN A 336 1.61 23.62 -1.59
C GLN A 336 2.78 24.57 -1.36
N GLN A 337 3.83 24.13 -0.65
CA GLN A 337 5.03 24.96 -0.46
C GLN A 337 5.74 25.24 -1.79
N SER A 338 5.91 24.22 -2.63
CA SER A 338 6.54 24.40 -3.95
C SER A 338 5.70 25.25 -4.92
N LEU A 339 4.37 25.18 -4.84
CA LEU A 339 3.46 26.04 -5.62
C LEU A 339 3.56 27.50 -5.17
N LYS A 340 3.75 27.75 -3.87
CA LYS A 340 3.93 29.10 -3.30
C LYS A 340 5.29 29.69 -3.64
N SER A 341 6.37 28.92 -3.53
CA SER A 341 7.74 29.37 -3.82
C SER A 341 8.03 29.45 -5.33
N GLY A 342 7.27 28.70 -6.15
CA GLY A 342 7.48 28.63 -7.60
C GLY A 342 8.67 27.76 -8.02
N HIS A 343 9.33 27.08 -7.07
CA HIS A 343 10.39 26.11 -7.32
C HIS A 343 10.18 24.86 -6.45
N CYS A 344 10.72 23.73 -6.88
CA CYS A 344 10.67 22.50 -6.07
C CYS A 344 11.48 22.71 -4.80
N SER A 345 10.88 22.41 -3.65
CA SER A 345 11.59 22.35 -2.37
C SER A 345 12.34 21.03 -2.25
N THR A 346 13.65 21.08 -2.01
CA THR A 346 14.54 19.90 -2.01
C THR A 346 14.85 19.34 -0.62
N GLU A 347 14.38 19.98 0.44
CA GLU A 347 14.75 19.66 1.83
C GLU A 347 13.51 19.33 2.66
N TYR A 348 13.15 18.05 2.71
CA TYR A 348 12.22 17.56 3.74
C TYR A 348 12.72 16.27 4.34
N ASP A 349 12.85 16.25 5.67
CA ASP A 349 13.17 15.06 6.49
C ASP A 349 11.99 14.06 6.58
N CYS A 350 11.13 14.01 5.57
CA CYS A 350 10.05 13.03 5.43
C CYS A 350 10.57 11.58 5.37
N ILE A 351 11.84 11.40 4.99
CA ILE A 351 12.53 10.11 4.88
C ILE A 351 12.54 9.35 6.21
N THR A 352 12.42 10.03 7.36
CA THR A 352 12.46 9.38 8.67
C THR A 352 11.08 8.95 9.20
N HIS A 353 9.98 9.35 8.56
CA HIS A 353 8.64 9.06 9.08
C HIS A 353 8.16 7.67 8.63
N PRO A 354 7.88 6.71 9.53
CA PRO A 354 7.57 5.33 9.14
C PRO A 354 6.34 5.18 8.23
N LEU A 355 5.32 6.03 8.44
CA LEU A 355 4.08 6.01 7.67
C LEU A 355 4.19 6.71 6.30
N TYR A 356 5.13 7.64 6.16
CA TYR A 356 5.25 8.54 5.02
C TYR A 356 6.64 8.45 4.36
N GLY A 357 7.41 7.40 4.65
CA GLY A 357 8.76 7.23 4.12
C GLY A 357 8.77 7.16 2.58
N GLU A 358 7.70 6.62 1.99
CA GLU A 358 7.45 6.59 0.54
C GLU A 358 7.21 7.99 -0.08
N LEU A 359 6.77 8.97 0.73
CA LEU A 359 6.54 10.33 0.26
C LEU A 359 7.84 11.14 0.13
N GLY A 360 8.96 10.62 0.65
CA GLY A 360 10.26 11.24 0.58
C GLY A 360 11.04 10.84 -0.66
N GLY A 361 11.35 11.82 -1.51
CA GLY A 361 12.20 11.59 -2.66
C GLY A 361 12.13 12.69 -3.73
N PRO A 362 12.93 12.58 -4.79
CA PRO A 362 13.03 13.57 -5.87
C PRO A 362 11.86 13.51 -6.89
N SER A 363 10.78 12.79 -6.59
CA SER A 363 9.66 12.58 -7.53
C SER A 363 8.89 13.85 -7.89
N PHE A 364 9.03 14.92 -7.08
CA PHE A 364 8.47 16.24 -7.38
C PHE A 364 9.48 17.15 -8.09
N GLY A 365 9.56 17.03 -9.41
CA GLY A 365 10.44 17.86 -10.25
C GLY A 365 9.74 19.04 -10.94
N ALA A 366 10.49 19.71 -11.82
CA ALA A 366 10.05 20.92 -12.52
C ALA A 366 8.90 20.66 -13.51
N ASN A 367 8.84 19.48 -14.15
CA ASN A 367 7.77 19.13 -15.08
C ASN A 367 6.46 18.91 -14.32
N THR A 368 6.51 18.12 -13.25
CA THR A 368 5.37 17.87 -12.36
C THR A 368 4.87 19.16 -11.72
N LEU A 369 5.75 20.05 -11.23
CA LEU A 369 5.35 21.36 -10.69
C LEU A 369 4.62 22.21 -11.73
N LYS A 370 5.13 22.27 -12.97
CA LYS A 370 4.52 23.05 -14.05
C LYS A 370 3.15 22.51 -14.45
N LEU A 371 3.00 21.19 -14.55
CA LEU A 371 1.71 20.53 -14.82
C LEU A 371 0.74 20.76 -13.67
N THR A 372 1.21 20.59 -12.44
CA THR A 372 0.40 20.76 -11.23
C THR A 372 -0.19 22.17 -11.17
N LYS A 373 0.65 23.20 -11.40
CA LYS A 373 0.22 24.60 -11.42
C LYS A 373 -0.83 24.92 -12.49
N LYS A 374 -0.84 24.20 -13.61
CA LYS A 374 -1.73 24.45 -14.75
C LYS A 374 -3.02 23.64 -14.70
N LEU A 375 -2.96 22.40 -14.23
CA LEU A 375 -4.01 21.40 -14.44
C LEU A 375 -4.80 21.03 -13.18
N ILE A 376 -4.26 21.33 -11.99
CA ILE A 376 -4.89 20.96 -10.71
C ILE A 376 -5.73 22.12 -10.22
N ASP A 377 -6.99 21.83 -9.89
CA ASP A 377 -7.96 22.85 -9.50
C ASP A 377 -7.87 23.16 -7.99
N LYS A 378 -7.57 22.15 -7.16
CA LYS A 378 -7.51 22.30 -5.71
C LYS A 378 -6.45 21.40 -5.07
N MET A 379 -5.75 21.93 -4.09
CA MET A 379 -4.83 21.19 -3.21
C MET A 379 -5.34 21.25 -1.78
N ILE A 380 -5.44 20.10 -1.12
CA ILE A 380 -5.94 19.96 0.26
C ILE A 380 -4.87 19.30 1.12
N SER A 381 -4.71 19.79 2.33
CA SER A 381 -3.88 19.13 3.34
C SER A 381 -4.77 18.36 4.31
N VAL A 382 -4.36 17.19 4.77
CA VAL A 382 -5.09 16.37 5.76
C VAL A 382 -4.20 16.00 6.93
N ARG A 383 -4.80 15.78 8.10
CA ARG A 383 -4.06 15.33 9.29
C ARG A 383 -3.77 13.85 9.18
N GLU A 384 -2.74 13.39 9.87
CA GLU A 384 -2.44 11.96 9.97
C GLU A 384 -3.61 11.17 10.56
N GLU A 385 -4.32 11.75 11.52
CA GLU A 385 -5.53 11.16 12.11
C GLU A 385 -6.59 10.83 11.04
N ASP A 386 -6.81 11.77 10.11
CA ASP A 386 -7.80 11.62 9.04
C ASP A 386 -7.37 10.52 8.06
N VAL A 387 -6.06 10.37 7.83
CA VAL A 387 -5.47 9.29 7.00
C VAL A 387 -5.65 7.93 7.68
N LEU A 388 -5.37 7.81 8.98
CA LEU A 388 -5.55 6.58 9.75
C LEU A 388 -7.02 6.14 9.78
N LEU A 389 -7.94 7.07 10.00
CA LEU A 389 -9.37 6.80 9.91
C LEU A 389 -9.77 6.35 8.50
N SER A 390 -9.17 6.92 7.46
CA SER A 390 -9.43 6.49 6.07
C SER A 390 -8.94 5.08 5.78
N MET A 391 -7.75 4.71 6.28
CA MET A 391 -7.25 3.34 6.20
C MET A 391 -8.22 2.37 6.86
N LEU A 392 -8.75 2.72 8.05
CA LEU A 392 -9.75 1.94 8.75
C LEU A 392 -11.04 1.78 7.95
N ARG A 393 -11.58 2.86 7.36
CA ARG A 393 -12.78 2.77 6.50
C ARG A 393 -12.59 1.93 5.25
N LEU A 394 -11.44 2.03 4.58
CA LEU A 394 -11.11 1.18 3.44
C LEU A 394 -11.04 -0.30 3.85
N LEU A 395 -10.46 -0.59 5.02
CA LEU A 395 -10.41 -1.96 5.54
C LEU A 395 -11.81 -2.50 5.89
N GLU A 396 -12.66 -1.70 6.52
CA GLU A 396 -13.97 -2.15 6.98
C GLU A 396 -14.99 -2.28 5.86
N CYS A 397 -15.07 -1.27 5.00
CA CYS A 397 -16.11 -1.17 3.99
C CYS A 397 -15.73 -1.85 2.68
N GLU A 398 -14.44 -1.83 2.31
CA GLU A 398 -13.95 -2.34 1.03
C GLU A 398 -13.08 -3.59 1.17
N ARG A 399 -12.70 -3.97 2.40
CA ARG A 399 -11.79 -5.10 2.69
C ARG A 399 -10.42 -4.93 2.05
N VAL A 400 -9.91 -3.70 2.09
CA VAL A 400 -8.63 -3.32 1.47
C VAL A 400 -7.61 -2.92 2.53
N THR A 401 -6.41 -3.46 2.43
CA THR A 401 -5.23 -2.99 3.18
C THR A 401 -4.55 -1.88 2.39
N ALA A 402 -5.04 -0.65 2.54
CA ALA A 402 -4.40 0.52 1.95
C ALA A 402 -3.25 1.00 2.84
N ASP A 403 -2.16 1.45 2.22
CA ASP A 403 -1.17 2.24 2.95
C ASP A 403 -1.63 3.70 3.10
N ALA A 404 -0.81 4.54 3.74
CA ALA A 404 -1.15 5.93 3.98
C ALA A 404 -1.39 6.73 2.70
N GLU A 405 -0.64 6.41 1.64
CA GLU A 405 -0.74 7.09 0.34
C GLU A 405 -2.04 6.69 -0.36
N GLY A 406 -2.36 5.39 -0.37
CA GLY A 406 -3.61 4.87 -0.92
C GLY A 406 -4.85 5.37 -0.18
N ALA A 407 -4.74 5.65 1.12
CA ALA A 407 -5.84 6.16 1.93
C ALA A 407 -5.99 7.69 1.90
N MET A 408 -4.94 8.43 1.49
CA MET A 408 -4.89 9.89 1.59
C MET A 408 -5.98 10.60 0.78
N GLY A 409 -6.33 10.08 -0.40
CA GLY A 409 -7.40 10.65 -1.20
C GLY A 409 -8.76 10.59 -0.49
N LEU A 410 -9.05 9.48 0.21
CA LEU A 410 -10.27 9.34 1.00
C LEU A 410 -10.26 10.25 2.24
N ALA A 411 -9.10 10.52 2.82
CA ALA A 411 -8.95 11.36 4.01
C ALA A 411 -9.49 12.77 3.86
N ALA A 412 -9.45 13.34 2.65
CA ALA A 412 -10.07 14.63 2.40
C ALA A 412 -11.60 14.62 2.57
N LEU A 413 -12.24 13.49 2.29
CA LEU A 413 -13.68 13.28 2.54
C LEU A 413 -13.96 12.96 4.00
N VAL A 414 -13.11 12.14 4.65
CA VAL A 414 -13.22 11.84 6.09
C VAL A 414 -13.13 13.10 6.94
N ALA A 415 -12.25 14.03 6.56
CA ALA A 415 -12.07 15.31 7.23
C ALA A 415 -13.12 16.37 6.88
N ASP A 416 -14.14 16.05 6.05
CA ASP A 416 -15.17 16.98 5.53
C ASP A 416 -14.58 18.27 4.90
N LYS A 417 -13.39 18.18 4.28
CA LYS A 417 -12.71 19.33 3.63
C LYS A 417 -13.20 19.61 2.21
N LEU A 418 -14.18 18.83 1.74
CA LEU A 418 -14.74 18.86 0.39
C LEU A 418 -16.29 18.87 0.39
N PRO A 419 -16.96 19.75 1.15
CA PRO A 419 -18.42 19.78 1.22
C PRO A 419 -19.08 20.05 -0.14
N GLU A 420 -18.39 20.71 -1.07
CA GLU A 420 -18.86 21.02 -2.43
C GLU A 420 -19.01 19.78 -3.34
N LEU A 421 -18.54 18.61 -2.89
CA LEU A 421 -18.65 17.35 -3.61
C LEU A 421 -19.90 16.55 -3.24
N LYS A 422 -20.68 16.98 -2.25
CA LYS A 422 -21.93 16.31 -1.86
C LYS A 422 -22.89 16.25 -3.05
N GLY A 423 -23.42 15.05 -3.31
CA GLY A 423 -24.29 14.75 -4.45
C GLY A 423 -23.60 14.61 -5.81
N LYS A 424 -22.27 14.77 -5.90
CA LYS A 424 -21.50 14.64 -7.14
C LYS A 424 -20.89 13.25 -7.31
N ARG A 425 -20.50 12.93 -8.55
CA ARG A 425 -19.74 11.72 -8.89
C ARG A 425 -18.26 11.96 -8.77
N VAL A 426 -17.65 11.27 -7.81
CA VAL A 426 -16.24 11.48 -7.45
C VAL A 426 -15.48 10.17 -7.51
N ALA A 427 -14.34 10.17 -8.19
CA ALA A 427 -13.40 9.06 -8.13
C ALA A 427 -12.27 9.37 -7.13
N VAL A 428 -11.96 8.45 -6.22
CA VAL A 428 -10.78 8.49 -5.35
C VAL A 428 -9.82 7.41 -5.80
N VAL A 429 -8.54 7.78 -5.95
CA VAL A 429 -7.50 6.81 -6.33
C VAL A 429 -6.86 6.21 -5.10
N VAL A 430 -7.00 4.88 -4.95
CA VAL A 430 -6.32 4.08 -3.93
C VAL A 430 -5.06 3.51 -4.57
N CYS A 431 -3.97 4.29 -4.51
CA CYS A 431 -2.76 4.07 -5.30
C CYS A 431 -1.93 2.84 -4.90
N SER A 432 -1.98 2.42 -3.64
CA SER A 432 -1.09 1.39 -3.09
C SER A 432 -1.62 0.73 -1.82
N GLY A 433 -1.09 -0.46 -1.53
CA GLY A 433 -1.46 -1.29 -0.37
C GLY A 433 -0.28 -2.00 0.30
N ASN A 434 0.94 -1.50 0.10
CA ASN A 434 2.18 -2.18 0.50
C ASN A 434 2.71 -1.73 1.86
N LEU A 435 1.87 -1.83 2.89
CA LEU A 435 2.25 -1.48 4.25
C LEU A 435 2.83 -2.69 5.01
N PRO A 436 4.03 -2.59 5.62
CA PRO A 436 4.55 -3.65 6.47
C PRO A 436 3.58 -4.02 7.59
N LEU A 437 3.34 -5.31 7.81
CA LEU A 437 2.36 -5.81 8.79
C LEU A 437 2.53 -5.24 10.22
N PRO A 438 3.75 -5.09 10.78
CA PRO A 438 3.92 -4.49 12.10
C PRO A 438 3.43 -3.04 12.17
N LEU A 439 3.69 -2.27 11.11
CA LEU A 439 3.23 -0.88 11.01
C LEU A 439 1.72 -0.83 10.79
N PHE A 440 1.17 -1.71 9.95
CA PHE A 440 -0.27 -1.82 9.74
C PHE A 440 -1.02 -2.08 11.04
N ARG A 441 -0.54 -3.03 11.88
CA ARG A 441 -1.14 -3.29 13.19
C ARG A 441 -1.18 -2.03 14.06
N HIS A 442 -0.06 -1.33 14.15
CA HIS A 442 0.02 -0.08 14.93
C HIS A 442 -0.92 1.01 14.39
N CYS A 443 -1.03 1.14 13.06
CA CYS A 443 -1.96 2.07 12.42
C CYS A 443 -3.42 1.75 12.76
N ILE A 444 -3.81 0.47 12.73
CA ILE A 444 -5.18 0.06 13.07
C ILE A 444 -5.48 0.30 14.55
N ASP A 445 -4.56 -0.06 15.45
CA ASP A 445 -4.73 0.18 16.89
C ASP A 445 -4.96 1.68 17.16
N LYS A 446 -4.15 2.55 16.56
CA LYS A 446 -4.30 4.01 16.68
C LYS A 446 -5.60 4.50 16.02
N ALA A 447 -5.98 3.95 14.87
CA ALA A 447 -7.22 4.32 14.20
C ALA A 447 -8.47 3.94 15.01
N LEU A 448 -8.46 2.82 15.72
CA LEU A 448 -9.55 2.40 16.62
C LEU A 448 -9.72 3.35 17.82
N VAL A 449 -8.62 3.90 18.33
CA VAL A 449 -8.64 4.94 19.36
C VAL A 449 -9.24 6.23 18.80
N LEU A 450 -8.81 6.66 17.61
CA LEU A 450 -9.34 7.85 16.93
C LEU A 450 -10.82 7.70 16.54
N ASP A 451 -11.27 6.49 16.25
CA ASP A 451 -12.67 6.17 15.96
C ASP A 451 -13.53 6.01 17.23
N HIS A 452 -12.95 6.28 18.40
CA HIS A 452 -13.56 6.16 19.72
C HIS A 452 -14.13 4.77 20.04
N ARG A 453 -13.51 3.71 19.50
CA ARG A 453 -13.86 2.31 19.80
C ARG A 453 -12.91 1.64 20.77
N VAL A 454 -11.71 2.21 20.94
CA VAL A 454 -10.77 1.81 21.99
C VAL A 454 -10.51 3.04 22.83
N CYS A 455 -10.62 2.92 24.14
CA CYS A 455 -10.35 4.01 25.07
C CYS A 455 -9.51 3.55 26.25
N LYS A 456 -8.74 4.48 26.79
CA LYS A 456 -7.92 4.29 27.98
C LYS A 456 -8.42 5.23 29.06
N PHE A 457 -8.68 4.71 30.25
CA PHE A 457 -9.03 5.51 31.41
C PHE A 457 -8.34 4.97 32.66
N SER A 458 -8.16 5.84 33.64
CA SER A 458 -7.58 5.51 34.94
C SER A 458 -8.53 5.92 36.04
N VAL A 459 -8.71 5.05 37.04
CA VAL A 459 -9.52 5.30 38.23
C VAL A 459 -8.69 5.04 39.46
N VAL A 460 -8.75 5.95 40.43
CA VAL A 460 -8.16 5.72 41.75
C VAL A 460 -9.17 5.01 42.63
N LEU A 461 -8.83 3.80 43.06
CA LEU A 461 -9.65 2.96 43.94
C LEU A 461 -8.98 2.84 45.32
N SER A 462 -9.77 2.50 46.33
CA SER A 462 -9.22 2.09 47.63
C SER A 462 -8.55 0.72 47.52
N ASP A 463 -7.43 0.51 48.21
CA ASP A 463 -6.69 -0.75 48.22
C ASP A 463 -7.32 -1.77 49.17
N PHE A 464 -8.60 -2.08 48.94
CA PHE A 464 -9.34 -3.12 49.66
C PHE A 464 -9.70 -4.29 48.72
N PRO A 465 -9.79 -5.53 49.24
CA PRO A 465 -10.24 -6.68 48.45
C PRO A 465 -11.61 -6.43 47.81
N GLY A 466 -11.72 -6.68 46.50
CA GLY A 466 -12.98 -6.60 45.75
C GLY A 466 -13.25 -5.28 45.04
N GLU A 467 -12.50 -4.21 45.28
CA GLU A 467 -12.73 -2.92 44.59
C GLU A 467 -12.50 -3.02 43.07
N VAL A 468 -11.44 -3.73 42.65
CA VAL A 468 -11.20 -4.01 41.22
C VAL A 468 -12.30 -4.91 40.64
N THR A 469 -12.81 -5.86 41.42
CA THR A 469 -13.92 -6.72 40.99
C THR A 469 -15.17 -5.91 40.70
N LYS A 470 -15.53 -4.94 41.56
CA LYS A 470 -16.67 -4.03 41.32
C LYS A 470 -16.51 -3.24 40.02
N LEU A 471 -15.31 -2.75 39.73
CA LEU A 471 -15.02 -2.08 38.46
C LEU A 471 -15.23 -3.03 37.27
N LEU A 472 -14.69 -4.24 37.33
CA LEU A 472 -14.86 -5.24 36.27
C LEU A 472 -16.32 -5.70 36.10
N GLU A 473 -17.09 -5.81 37.17
CA GLU A 473 -18.53 -6.11 37.12
C GLU A 473 -19.31 -5.02 36.39
N ILE A 474 -18.96 -3.75 36.63
CA ILE A 474 -19.55 -2.61 35.91
C ILE A 474 -19.21 -2.70 34.42
N LEU A 475 -17.94 -2.93 34.07
CA LEU A 475 -17.52 -3.05 32.67
C LEU A 475 -18.19 -4.25 31.98
N GLY A 476 -18.29 -5.38 32.67
CA GLY A 476 -18.96 -6.57 32.16
C GLY A 476 -20.46 -6.35 31.93
N ARG A 477 -21.12 -5.57 32.80
CA ARG A 477 -22.54 -5.21 32.66
C ARG A 477 -22.82 -4.33 31.44
N GLU A 478 -21.90 -3.43 31.11
CA GLU A 478 -22.00 -2.57 29.92
C GLU A 478 -21.50 -3.26 28.64
N GLU A 479 -21.26 -4.57 28.67
CA GLU A 479 -20.75 -5.34 27.51
C GLU A 479 -19.42 -4.76 26.95
N VAL A 480 -18.60 -4.18 27.82
CA VAL A 480 -17.32 -3.60 27.46
C VAL A 480 -16.24 -4.68 27.52
N ARG A 481 -15.45 -4.79 26.46
CA ARG A 481 -14.34 -5.75 26.43
C ARG A 481 -13.09 -5.11 27.02
N VAL A 482 -12.54 -5.71 28.07
CA VAL A 482 -11.27 -5.28 28.66
C VAL A 482 -10.11 -5.86 27.84
N LEU A 483 -9.27 -4.98 27.30
CA LEU A 483 -8.09 -5.35 26.52
C LEU A 483 -6.85 -5.46 27.41
N ASP A 484 -6.69 -4.52 28.33
CA ASP A 484 -5.58 -4.50 29.30
C ASP A 484 -6.04 -3.85 30.62
N ILE A 485 -5.47 -4.31 31.73
CA ILE A 485 -5.69 -3.75 33.06
C ILE A 485 -4.38 -3.71 33.83
N GLN A 486 -3.98 -2.52 34.25
CA GLN A 486 -2.75 -2.28 34.97
C GLN A 486 -3.07 -1.67 36.33
N LYS A 487 -2.54 -2.30 37.39
CA LYS A 487 -2.62 -1.78 38.76
C LYS A 487 -1.27 -1.18 39.12
N GLU A 488 -1.25 0.11 39.40
CA GLU A 488 -0.07 0.80 39.92
C GLU A 488 -0.30 1.18 41.38
N ASN A 489 0.64 0.80 42.25
CA ASN A 489 0.65 1.21 43.63
C ASN A 489 1.29 2.60 43.71
N ILE A 490 0.54 3.60 44.15
CA ILE A 490 1.05 4.97 44.24
C ILE A 490 1.94 5.09 45.48
N PHE A 491 3.20 4.69 45.37
CA PHE A 491 4.14 4.68 46.51
C PHE A 491 4.59 6.08 46.98
N LEU A 492 4.30 7.16 46.24
CA LEU A 492 5.01 8.43 46.46
C LEU A 492 4.17 9.71 46.62
N ASN A 493 2.85 9.77 46.35
CA ASN A 493 2.15 11.09 46.39
C ASN A 493 0.62 11.15 46.63
N THR A 494 -0.06 10.07 47.03
CA THR A 494 -1.49 10.12 47.38
C THR A 494 -1.81 9.34 48.66
N ALA A 495 -3.00 9.60 49.21
CA ALA A 495 -3.51 9.05 50.47
C ALA A 495 -3.19 7.56 50.64
N LEU A 496 -2.78 7.17 51.86
CA LEU A 496 -2.51 5.79 52.25
C LEU A 496 -3.67 4.87 51.83
N PHE A 497 -3.37 3.67 51.33
CA PHE A 497 -4.33 2.65 50.87
C PHE A 497 -5.15 3.02 49.62
N THR A 498 -4.50 3.65 48.62
CA THR A 498 -5.10 3.89 47.30
C THR A 498 -4.25 3.28 46.18
N ILE A 499 -4.93 2.83 45.13
CA ILE A 499 -4.32 2.23 43.93
C ILE A 499 -4.87 2.91 42.68
N GLU A 500 -4.02 3.14 41.68
CA GLU A 500 -4.47 3.62 40.37
C GLU A 500 -4.65 2.40 39.47
N VAL A 501 -5.86 2.21 38.97
CA VAL A 501 -6.18 1.16 38.01
C VAL A 501 -6.39 1.81 36.66
N THR A 502 -5.53 1.46 35.72
CA THR A 502 -5.61 1.91 34.34
C THR A 502 -6.18 0.78 33.49
N CYS A 503 -7.27 1.07 32.78
CA CYS A 503 -7.95 0.12 31.91
C CYS A 503 -7.85 0.59 30.46
N LEU A 504 -7.47 -0.34 29.58
CA LEU A 504 -7.64 -0.22 28.14
C LEU A 504 -8.85 -1.08 27.76
N VAL A 505 -9.87 -0.46 27.17
CA VAL A 505 -11.12 -1.14 26.86
C VAL A 505 -11.56 -0.90 25.42
N GLU A 506 -12.30 -1.86 24.88
CA GLU A 506 -12.93 -1.82 23.56
C GLU A 506 -14.44 -1.71 23.74
N THR A 507 -15.04 -0.75 23.03
CA THR A 507 -16.47 -0.45 22.99
C THR A 507 -16.99 -0.61 21.56
N ARG A 508 -18.31 -0.66 21.43
CA ARG A 508 -19.00 -0.89 20.14
C ARG A 508 -18.84 0.29 19.17
N ASP A 509 -19.07 1.50 19.67
CA ASP A 509 -19.08 2.73 18.89
C ASP A 509 -18.89 3.93 19.82
N ARG A 510 -18.75 5.11 19.22
CA ARG A 510 -18.60 6.38 19.93
C ARG A 510 -19.72 6.66 20.95
N THR A 511 -20.95 6.26 20.66
CA THR A 511 -22.09 6.48 21.56
C THR A 511 -21.96 5.62 22.81
N HIS A 512 -21.59 4.36 22.63
CA HIS A 512 -21.30 3.45 23.74
C HIS A 512 -20.13 3.99 24.59
N THR A 513 -19.07 4.49 23.96
CA THR A 513 -17.94 5.11 24.69
C THR A 513 -18.36 6.30 25.55
N MET A 514 -19.25 7.16 25.04
CA MET A 514 -19.80 8.29 25.80
C MET A 514 -20.65 7.81 26.98
N GLN A 515 -21.53 6.84 26.77
CA GLN A 515 -22.34 6.24 27.84
C GLN A 515 -21.48 5.65 28.96
N LEU A 516 -20.41 4.93 28.59
CA LEU A 516 -19.44 4.38 29.53
C LEU A 516 -18.73 5.47 30.33
N LYS A 517 -18.29 6.54 29.65
CA LYS A 517 -17.62 7.69 30.28
C LYS A 517 -18.54 8.39 31.29
N ASP A 518 -19.79 8.65 30.92
CA ASP A 518 -20.76 9.33 31.80
C ASP A 518 -21.04 8.49 33.05
N MET A 519 -21.33 7.19 32.88
CA MET A 519 -21.59 6.28 33.99
C MET A 519 -20.39 6.14 34.94
N LEU A 520 -19.17 6.02 34.39
CA LEU A 520 -17.96 5.95 35.23
C LEU A 520 -17.70 7.27 35.95
N THR A 521 -18.03 8.42 35.34
CA THR A 521 -17.87 9.75 35.96
C THR A 521 -18.82 9.93 37.14
N GLU A 522 -20.06 9.42 37.03
CA GLU A 522 -21.03 9.44 38.13
C GLU A 522 -20.59 8.59 39.33
N LYS A 523 -19.92 7.46 39.08
CA LYS A 523 -19.48 6.54 40.14
C LYS A 523 -18.12 6.87 40.74
N TYR A 524 -17.19 7.34 39.91
CA TYR A 524 -15.80 7.55 40.29
C TYR A 524 -15.40 9.00 40.03
N SER A 525 -15.40 9.81 41.08
CA SER A 525 -14.95 11.22 41.01
C SER A 525 -13.47 11.38 40.63
N SER A 526 -12.68 10.31 40.78
CA SER A 526 -11.26 10.24 40.43
C SER A 526 -10.99 9.79 39.00
N LEU A 527 -12.04 9.59 38.17
CA LEU A 527 -11.89 9.13 36.79
C LEU A 527 -11.06 10.13 35.97
N LYS A 528 -9.95 9.63 35.42
CA LYS A 528 -9.18 10.31 34.38
C LYS A 528 -9.41 9.58 33.08
N TRP A 529 -10.07 10.25 32.14
CA TRP A 529 -10.25 9.72 30.80
C TRP A 529 -9.14 10.22 29.90
N ASN A 530 -8.42 9.31 29.22
CA ASN A 530 -7.37 9.70 28.30
C ASN A 530 -7.97 9.88 26.90
N ASP A 531 -8.25 11.13 26.53
CA ASP A 531 -8.81 11.51 25.22
C ASP A 531 -7.72 11.64 24.12
N GLN A 532 -6.47 11.20 24.38
CA GLN A 532 -5.30 11.38 23.49
C GLN A 532 -4.60 10.08 23.10
#